data_AF-A0A821SR04-F1
#
_entry.id   AF-A0A821SR04-F1
#
_cell.length_a   1.000
_cell.length_b   1.000
_cell.length_c   1.000
_cell.angle_alpha   90.00
_cell.angle_beta   90.00
_cell.angle_gamma   90.00
#
_symmetry.space_group_name_H-M   'P 1'
#
loop_
_entity.id
_entity.type
_entity.pdbx_description
1 polymer ?
#
loop_
_entity_poly.entity_id
_entity_poly.type
_entity_poly.pdbx_seq_one_letter_code
_entity_poly.pdbx_strand_id
1 'polypeptide(L)' 'DVPLVVVSFAGVVVAVVSFSDGSVTVVSFSGVPVAVVSFTSIGVAVVSFSDGSVIV' A
#
# COMPACT_ATOMS: atom_id res chain seq x y z
N ASP A 1 -1.56 -22.53 2.45
CA ASP A 1 -1.95 -21.35 3.24
C ASP A 1 -1.48 -20.13 2.47
N VAL A 2 -2.38 -19.20 2.17
CA VAL A 2 -2.12 -18.06 1.28
C VAL A 2 -2.08 -16.84 2.19
N PRO A 3 -0.90 -16.30 2.54
CA PRO A 3 -0.81 -15.18 3.47
C PRO A 3 -1.53 -13.94 2.90
N LEU A 4 -2.39 -13.35 3.73
CA LEU A 4 -3.06 -12.08 3.49
C LEU A 4 -2.41 -11.01 4.37
N VAL A 5 -2.00 -9.91 3.73
CA VAL A 5 -1.44 -8.73 4.42
C VAL A 5 -2.34 -7.54 4.18
N VAL A 6 -2.75 -6.88 5.28
CA VAL A 6 -3.58 -5.66 5.24
C VAL A 6 -2.86 -4.54 5.98
N VAL A 7 -2.65 -3.42 5.30
CA VAL A 7 -1.95 -2.24 5.85
C VAL A 7 -2.79 -0.99 5.61
N SER A 8 -2.86 -0.11 6.61
CA SER A 8 -3.56 1.17 6.49
C SER A 8 -2.73 2.32 7.05
N PHE A 9 -2.72 3.44 6.32
CA PHE A 9 -2.04 4.67 6.70
C PHE A 9 -3.05 5.81 6.73
N ALA A 10 -3.05 6.57 7.83
CA ALA A 10 -3.95 7.70 8.03
C ALA A 10 -3.20 8.91 8.60
N GLY A 11 -3.39 10.08 8.00
CA GLY A 11 -2.88 11.36 8.51
C GLY A 11 -1.36 11.49 8.55
N VAL A 12 -0.65 10.71 7.73
CA VAL A 12 0.82 10.77 7.61
C VAL A 12 1.21 11.54 6.35
N VAL A 13 2.26 12.36 6.44
CA VAL A 13 2.68 13.21 5.31
C VAL A 13 3.29 12.38 4.17
N VAL A 14 4.03 11.32 4.51
CA VAL A 14 4.65 10.42 3.53
C VAL A 14 4.53 8.98 4.03
N ALA A 15 4.18 8.07 3.14
CA ALA A 15 4.23 6.63 3.41
C ALA A 15 5.08 5.90 2.37
N VAL A 16 5.98 5.03 2.83
CA VAL A 16 6.81 4.18 1.98
C VAL A 16 6.59 2.75 2.41
N VAL A 17 6.19 1.90 1.46
CA VAL A 17 5.86 0.50 1.73
C VAL A 17 6.50 -0.39 0.68
N SER A 18 7.18 -1.44 1.13
CA SER A 18 7.78 -2.44 0.27
C SER A 18 7.29 -3.82 0.68
N PHE A 19 6.81 -4.58 -0.29
CA PHE A 19 6.38 -5.95 -0.09
C PHE A 19 7.19 -6.90 -0.98
N SER A 20 7.85 -7.86 -0.33
CA SER A 20 8.82 -8.77 -0.97
C SER A 20 8.45 -10.21 -0.64
N ASP A 21 7.49 -10.75 -1.38
CA ASP A 21 6.86 -12.08 -1.25
C ASP A 21 5.52 -12.07 -0.48
N GLY A 22 4.43 -12.38 -1.18
CA GLY A 22 3.09 -12.46 -0.61
C GLY A 22 2.01 -12.67 -1.65
N SER A 23 0.99 -13.45 -1.34
CA SER A 23 -0.06 -13.78 -2.30
C SER A 23 -1.09 -12.67 -2.49
N VAL A 24 -1.61 -12.08 -1.41
CA VAL A 24 -2.64 -11.04 -1.46
C VAL A 24 -2.29 -9.91 -0.51
N THR A 25 -2.17 -8.69 -1.04
CA THR A 25 -1.86 -7.48 -0.25
C THR A 25 -2.94 -6.43 -0.47
N VAL A 26 -3.45 -5.85 0.61
CA VAL A 26 -4.37 -4.72 0.58
C VAL A 26 -3.74 -3.55 1.32
N VAL A 27 -3.63 -2.40 0.66
CA VAL A 27 -3.06 -1.17 1.22
C VAL A 27 -4.04 -0.02 1.05
N SER A 28 -4.30 0.70 2.13
CA SER A 28 -5.17 1.89 2.12
C SER A 28 -4.44 3.11 2.66
N PHE A 29 -4.58 4.23 1.96
CA PHE A 29 -4.02 5.52 2.33
C PHE A 29 -5.15 6.56 2.43
N SER A 30 -5.16 7.32 3.53
CA SER A 30 -6.11 8.39 3.77
C SER A 30 -5.41 9.60 4.39
N GLY A 31 -5.51 10.77 3.77
CA GLY A 31 -4.80 11.94 4.27
C GLY A 31 -3.29 11.81 4.07
N VAL A 32 -2.87 11.15 2.99
CA VAL A 32 -1.45 10.84 2.71
C VAL A 32 -1.06 11.49 1.39
N PRO A 33 -0.49 12.71 1.41
CA PRO A 33 -0.26 13.46 0.17
C PRO A 33 0.79 12.80 -0.74
N VAL A 34 1.71 11.99 -0.19
CA VAL A 34 2.72 11.27 -0.98
C VAL A 34 2.84 9.82 -0.51
N ALA A 35 2.70 8.88 -1.44
CA ALA A 35 2.90 7.46 -1.18
C ALA A 35 3.82 6.83 -2.23
N VAL A 36 4.78 6.05 -1.75
CA VAL A 36 5.66 5.21 -2.58
C VAL A 36 5.39 3.75 -2.24
N VAL A 37 5.00 2.96 -3.25
CA VAL A 37 4.62 1.56 -3.04
C VAL A 37 5.38 0.66 -4.00
N SER A 38 6.17 -0.27 -3.46
CA SER A 38 6.92 -1.24 -4.23
C SER A 38 6.45 -2.67 -3.98
N PHE A 39 6.24 -3.41 -5.06
CA PHE A 39 5.87 -4.82 -5.05
C PHE A 39 6.87 -5.62 -5.89
N THR A 40 7.53 -6.61 -5.30
CA THR A 40 8.57 -7.39 -6.00
C THR A 40 8.06 -8.74 -6.51
N SER A 41 7.20 -9.41 -5.76
CA SER A 41 6.64 -10.72 -6.12
C SER A 41 5.32 -10.92 -5.39
N ILE A 42 4.24 -10.39 -5.97
CA ILE A 42 2.89 -10.45 -5.40
C ILE A 42 1.91 -11.07 -6.39
N GLY A 43 1.03 -11.93 -5.88
CA GLY A 43 -0.06 -12.50 -6.67
C GLY A 43 -1.15 -11.48 -6.99
N VAL A 44 -1.64 -10.78 -5.96
CA VAL A 44 -2.70 -9.76 -6.06
C VAL A 44 -2.39 -8.59 -5.12
N ALA A 45 -2.41 -7.37 -5.67
CA ALA A 45 -2.31 -6.12 -4.90
C ALA A 45 -3.56 -5.26 -5.10
N VAL A 46 -4.14 -4.76 -4.02
CA VAL A 46 -5.18 -3.73 -4.04
C VAL A 46 -4.66 -2.53 -3.27
N VAL A 47 -4.62 -1.37 -3.94
CA VAL A 47 -4.17 -0.11 -3.34
C VAL A 47 -5.27 0.94 -3.47
N SER A 48 -5.64 1.59 -2.37
CA SER A 48 -6.69 2.60 -2.31
C SER A 48 -6.18 3.90 -1.69
N PHE A 49 -6.64 5.03 -2.23
CA PHE A 49 -6.32 6.39 -1.80
C PHE A 49 -7.61 7.19 -1.63
N SER A 50 -7.73 7.93 -0.52
CA SER A 50 -8.96 8.67 -0.19
C SER A 50 -8.84 10.19 -0.38
N ASP A 51 -7.66 10.71 -0.71
CA ASP A 51 -7.40 12.13 -0.98
C ASP A 51 -6.33 12.30 -2.07
N GLY A 52 -6.10 13.55 -2.54
CA GLY A 52 -5.28 13.93 -3.69
C GLY A 52 -3.79 13.57 -3.59
N SER A 53 -3.52 12.27 -3.50
CA SER A 53 -2.24 11.65 -3.23
C SER A 53 -1.43 11.58 -4.52
N VAL A 54 -0.16 11.95 -4.45
CA VAL A 54 0.81 11.67 -5.52
C VAL A 54 1.37 10.27 -5.28
N ILE A 55 1.26 9.42 -6.31
CA ILE A 55 1.66 8.01 -6.27
C ILE A 55 2.91 7.83 -7.12
N VAL A 56 3.94 7.19 -6.56
CA VAL A 56 5.21 6.86 -7.24
C VAL A 56 5.53 5.38 -7.09
#